data_AF-A0A938IW41-F1
#
_entry.id   AF-A0A938IW41-F1
#
_cell.length_a   1.000
_cell.length_b   1.000
_cell.length_c   1.000
_cell.angle_alpha   90.00
_cell.angle_beta   90.00
_cell.angle_gamma   90.00
#
_symmetry.space_group_name_H-M   'P 1'
#
loop_
_entity.id
_entity.type
_entity.pdbx_description
1 polymer ?
#
loop_
_entity_poly.entity_id
_entity_poly.type
_entity_poly.pdbx_seq_one_letter_code
_entity_poly.pdbx_strand_id
1 'polypeptide(L)' 'GSTPVLASSVSTALSKGASIADAAALAADDAEPQSDLNASVEYRQHLARVLVRRALEEASK' A
#
# COMPACT_ATOMS: atom_id res chain seq x y z
N GLY A 1 8.63 -0.37 8.84
CA GLY A 1 9.39 0.07 10.02
C GLY A 1 9.49 1.58 10.03
N SER A 2 10.50 2.14 10.69
CA SER A 2 10.74 3.59 10.75
C SER A 2 11.27 4.19 9.45
N THR A 3 11.73 3.35 8.52
CA THR A 3 12.26 3.76 7.23
C THR A 3 11.18 3.64 6.15
N PRO A 4 10.97 4.68 5.31
CA PRO A 4 10.14 4.57 4.13
C PRO A 4 10.63 3.46 3.19
N VAL A 5 9.71 2.71 2.62
CA VAL A 5 9.99 1.63 1.67
C VAL A 5 9.23 1.88 0.38
N LEU A 6 9.81 1.45 -0.74
CA LEU A 6 9.11 1.43 -2.01
C LEU A 6 8.18 0.21 -2.05
N ALA A 7 6.91 0.42 -2.37
CA ALA A 7 5.93 -0.65 -2.56
C ALA A 7 6.13 -1.33 -3.94
N SER A 8 7.29 -1.99 -4.12
CA SER A 8 7.70 -2.66 -5.34
C SER A 8 6.67 -3.68 -5.83
N SER A 9 5.98 -4.35 -4.91
CA SER A 9 4.91 -5.31 -5.23
C SER A 9 3.75 -4.64 -5.99
N VAL A 10 3.36 -3.42 -5.60
CA VAL A 10 2.33 -2.62 -6.30
C VAL A 10 2.77 -2.28 -7.72
N SER A 11 4.00 -1.74 -7.87
CA SER A 11 4.52 -1.35 -9.19
C SER A 11 4.65 -2.55 -10.14
N THR A 12 5.05 -3.70 -9.61
CA THR A 12 5.16 -4.94 -10.37
C THR A 12 3.78 -5.41 -10.84
N ALA A 13 2.77 -5.38 -9.98
CA ALA A 13 1.40 -5.75 -10.35
C ALA A 13 0.85 -4.84 -11.46
N LEU A 14 1.04 -3.52 -11.33
CA LEU A 14 0.63 -2.57 -12.37
C LEU A 14 1.32 -2.84 -13.71
N SER A 15 2.63 -3.11 -13.70
CA SER A 15 3.38 -3.45 -14.92
C SER A 15 2.89 -4.73 -15.60
N LYS A 16 2.28 -5.64 -14.83
CA LYS A 16 1.67 -6.88 -15.32
C LYS A 16 0.20 -6.72 -15.73
N GLY A 17 -0.35 -5.51 -15.69
CA GLY A 17 -1.72 -5.22 -16.08
C GLY A 17 -2.78 -5.49 -15.01
N ALA A 18 -2.39 -5.58 -13.74
CA ALA A 18 -3.36 -5.68 -12.65
C ALA A 18 -4.24 -4.42 -12.56
N SER A 19 -5.47 -4.58 -12.05
CA SER A 19 -6.32 -3.44 -11.74
C SER A 19 -5.73 -2.59 -10.60
N ILE A 20 -6.13 -1.31 -10.51
CA ILE A 20 -5.72 -0.44 -9.39
C ILE A 20 -6.08 -1.06 -8.04
N ALA A 21 -7.25 -1.70 -7.93
CA ALA A 21 -7.71 -2.33 -6.71
C ALA A 21 -6.81 -3.52 -6.32
N ASP A 22 -6.47 -4.38 -7.28
CA ASP A 22 -5.62 -5.56 -7.04
C ASP A 22 -4.18 -5.14 -6.72
N ALA A 23 -3.64 -4.15 -7.43
CA ALA A 23 -2.31 -3.63 -7.15
C ALA A 23 -2.23 -2.98 -5.76
N ALA A 24 -3.24 -2.20 -5.37
CA ALA A 24 -3.26 -1.53 -4.06
C ALA A 24 -3.42 -2.51 -2.88
N ALA A 25 -3.96 -3.72 -3.09
CA ALA A 25 -4.04 -4.73 -2.05
C ALA A 25 -2.65 -5.17 -1.54
N LEU A 26 -1.65 -5.09 -2.41
CA LEU A 26 -0.24 -5.45 -2.15
C LEU A 26 0.55 -4.33 -1.45
N ALA A 27 -0.07 -3.17 -1.19
CA ALA A 27 0.62 -1.98 -0.66
C ALA A 27 1.28 -2.19 0.71
N ALA A 28 0.83 -3.20 1.46
CA ALA A 28 1.36 -3.52 2.78
C ALA A 28 2.41 -4.63 2.76
N ASP A 29 2.62 -5.31 1.63
CA ASP A 29 3.45 -6.52 1.57
C ASP A 29 4.93 -6.23 1.79
N ASP A 30 5.39 -5.08 1.30
CA ASP A 30 6.78 -4.62 1.46
C ASP A 30 6.97 -3.81 2.77
N ALA A 31 5.92 -3.64 3.57
CA ALA A 31 5.92 -2.77 4.74
C ALA A 31 5.76 -3.56 6.06
N GLU A 32 6.62 -3.24 7.02
CA GLU A 32 6.57 -3.79 8.39
C GLU A 32 6.16 -2.72 9.42
N PRO A 33 4.87 -2.30 9.48
CA PRO A 33 4.44 -1.32 10.47
C PRO A 33 4.45 -1.91 11.88
N GLN A 34 4.81 -1.10 12.86
CA GLN A 34 4.74 -1.47 14.28
C GLN A 34 3.42 -0.97 14.89
N SER A 35 2.96 -1.53 16.01
CA SER A 35 1.87 -0.99 16.82
C SER A 35 2.39 0.01 17.86
N ASP A 36 1.60 1.03 18.18
CA ASP A 36 1.89 2.00 19.24
C ASP A 36 0.57 2.58 19.79
N LEU A 37 0.66 3.61 20.66
CA LEU A 37 -0.52 4.30 21.20
C LEU A 37 -1.41 4.95 20.13
N ASN A 38 -0.91 5.16 18.91
CA ASN A 38 -1.62 5.85 17.86
C ASN A 38 -2.42 4.90 16.95
N ALA A 39 -1.94 3.66 16.74
CA ALA A 39 -2.67 2.64 15.98
C ALA A 39 -2.09 1.23 16.13
N SER A 40 -2.89 0.24 15.73
CA SER A 40 -2.45 -1.15 15.57
C SER A 40 -1.72 -1.38 14.23
N VAL A 41 -1.04 -2.52 14.11
CA VAL A 41 -0.39 -2.98 12.86
C VAL A 41 -1.43 -3.14 11.76
N GLU A 42 -2.55 -3.79 12.07
CA GLU A 42 -3.63 -4.12 11.13
C GLU A 42 -4.27 -2.85 10.55
N TYR A 43 -4.50 -1.84 11.40
CA TYR A 43 -5.01 -0.56 10.96
C TYR A 43 -4.05 0.13 9.98
N ARG A 44 -2.74 0.12 10.29
CA ARG A 44 -1.73 0.74 9.41
C ARG A 44 -1.59 0.00 8.07
N GLN A 45 -1.63 -1.33 8.07
CA GLN A 45 -1.65 -2.13 6.85
C GLN A 45 -2.91 -1.85 6.02
N HIS A 46 -4.08 -1.78 6.66
CA HIS A 46 -5.32 -1.42 5.99
C HIS A 46 -5.25 -0.01 5.38
N LEU A 47 -4.75 0.96 6.15
CA LEU A 47 -4.61 2.34 5.72
C LEU A 47 -3.67 2.46 4.51
N ALA A 48 -2.55 1.72 4.49
CA ALA A 48 -1.64 1.70 3.34
C ALA A 48 -2.36 1.28 2.04
N ARG A 49 -3.16 0.20 2.10
CA ARG A 49 -3.96 -0.26 0.94
C ARG A 49 -4.95 0.79 0.47
N VAL A 50 -5.66 1.44 1.40
CA VAL A 50 -6.64 2.49 1.08
C VAL A 50 -5.99 3.72 0.44
N LEU A 51 -4.88 4.20 1.01
CA LEU A 51 -4.20 5.40 0.53
C LEU A 51 -3.55 5.16 -0.84
N VAL A 52 -2.91 4.01 -1.05
CA VAL A 52 -2.33 3.65 -2.36
C VAL A 52 -3.42 3.56 -3.42
N ARG A 53 -4.56 2.91 -3.14
CA ARG A 53 -5.69 2.86 -4.08
C ARG A 53 -6.14 4.27 -4.50
N ARG A 54 -6.38 5.15 -3.52
CA ARG A 54 -6.81 6.53 -3.79
C ARG A 54 -5.79 7.31 -4.61
N ALA A 55 -4.49 7.15 -4.30
CA ALA A 55 -3.44 7.83 -5.02
C ALA A 55 -3.34 7.35 -6.48
N LEU A 56 -3.47 6.04 -6.73
CA LEU A 56 -3.48 5.48 -8.08
C LEU A 56 -4.72 5.90 -8.88
N GLU A 57 -5.89 5.89 -8.24
CA GLU A 57 -7.14 6.41 -8.84
C GLU A 57 -7.00 7.89 -9.21
N GLU A 58 -6.39 8.71 -8.34
CA GLU A 58 -6.14 10.13 -8.62
C GLU A 58 -5.15 10.32 -9.78
N ALA A 59 -4.06 9.56 -9.81
CA ALA A 59 -3.03 9.64 -10.84
C ALA A 59 -3.48 9.13 -12.22
N SER A 60 -4.60 8.39 -12.27
CA SER A 60 -5.15 7.82 -13.50
C SER A 60 -6.23 8.70 -14.15
N LYS A 61 -6.49 9.88 -13.57
CA LYS A 61 -7.35 10.93 -14.15
C LYS A 61 -6.57 11.75 -15.16
#